data_AF-A0A7S0FUB5-F1
#
_entry.id   AF-A0A7S0FUB5-F1
#
_cell.length_a   1.000
_cell.length_b   1.000
_cell.length_c   1.000
_cell.angle_alpha   90.00
_cell.angle_beta   90.00
_cell.angle_gamma   90.00
#
_symmetry.space_group_name_H-M   'P 1'
#
loop_
_entity.id
_entity.type
_entity.pdbx_description
1 polymer ?
#
loop_
_entity_poly.entity_id
_entity_poly.type
_entity_poly.pdbx_seq_one_letter_code
_entity_poly.pdbx_strand_id
1 'polypeptide(L)'
;GRLQLLAAVRLVVAAQQASDELLEFSGACDALGFLNGMRFQKEGSTASGAPYFKALQAEKYIYWDPSCAGSAAGTGRWIIDGDKPSLTASKDLDGDGNCYYHARIDSADSTQ
;
A
#
# COMPACT_ATOMS: atom_id res chain seq x y z
N GLY A 1 49.13 29.02 24.87
CA GLY A 1 48.65 28.57 23.55
C GLY A 1 48.54 27.06 23.55
N ARG A 2 47.53 26.53 22.86
CA ARG A 2 47.07 25.12 22.80
C ARG A 2 46.32 24.66 24.07
N LEU A 3 45.19 23.95 24.02
CA LEU A 3 44.52 23.27 22.92
C LEU A 3 43.03 23.15 23.30
N GLN A 4 42.11 23.48 22.39
CA GLN A 4 40.69 23.13 22.50
C GLN A 4 40.55 21.60 22.43
N LEU A 5 39.64 21.01 23.19
CA LEU A 5 39.00 19.75 22.80
C LEU A 5 37.51 19.81 23.15
N LEU A 6 36.71 20.01 22.10
CA LEU A 6 35.25 19.89 22.11
C LEU A 6 34.89 18.41 22.33
N ALA A 7 34.20 18.09 23.42
CA ALA A 7 33.53 16.81 23.55
C ALA A 7 32.21 16.89 22.76
N ALA A 8 32.18 16.24 21.60
CA ALA A 8 30.94 15.94 20.90
C ALA A 8 30.59 14.45 21.08
N VAL A 9 29.43 14.10 20.53
CA VAL A 9 28.96 12.74 20.20
C VAL A 9 28.31 11.98 21.39
N ARG A 10 27.11 11.37 21.30
CA ARG A 10 26.33 10.81 20.17
C ARG A 10 24.82 10.94 20.44
N LEU A 11 24.06 11.45 19.49
CA LEU A 11 22.62 11.22 19.41
C LEU A 11 22.43 9.80 18.84
N VAL A 12 22.01 8.85 19.67
CA VAL A 12 21.57 7.55 19.17
C VAL A 12 20.20 7.77 18.52
N VAL A 13 20.18 8.00 17.22
CA VAL A 13 18.95 7.87 16.44
C VAL A 13 18.71 6.37 16.32
N ALA A 14 17.87 5.83 17.19
CA ALA A 14 17.29 4.52 16.98
C ALA A 14 16.45 4.61 15.70
N ALA A 15 16.89 3.93 14.63
CA ALA A 15 16.05 3.72 13.47
C ALA A 15 14.79 2.98 13.93
N GLN A 16 13.63 3.60 13.74
CA GLN A 16 12.34 2.99 14.02
C GLN A 16 12.24 1.71 13.17
N GLN A 17 11.97 0.56 13.79
CA GLN A 17 11.70 -0.66 13.03
C GLN A 17 10.43 -0.41 12.21
N ALA A 18 10.57 -0.24 10.90
CA ALA A 18 9.47 -0.43 9.98
C ALA A 18 9.05 -1.91 10.15
N SER A 19 7.87 -2.14 10.71
CA SER A 19 7.29 -3.47 10.73
C SER A 19 7.27 -3.98 9.29
N ASP A 20 7.96 -5.09 9.05
CA ASP A 20 7.93 -5.82 7.79
C ASP A 20 6.56 -6.52 7.69
N GLU A 21 5.51 -5.70 7.53
CA GLU A 21 4.15 -6.18 7.36
C GLU A 21 4.08 -6.83 5.98
N LEU A 22 4.25 -8.14 6.00
CA LEU A 22 4.29 -8.99 4.83
C LEU A 22 3.03 -9.84 4.78
N LEU A 23 2.19 -9.57 3.79
CA LEU A 23 0.98 -10.34 3.51
C LEU A 23 1.31 -11.41 2.48
N GLU A 24 0.77 -12.62 2.62
CA GLU A 24 0.82 -13.65 1.57
C GLU A 24 -0.60 -13.86 1.03
N PHE A 25 -0.76 -13.71 -0.28
CA PHE A 25 -2.07 -13.87 -0.91
C PHE A 25 -2.37 -15.35 -1.20
N SER A 26 -3.59 -15.77 -0.91
CA SER A 26 -4.07 -17.12 -1.17
C SER A 26 -5.57 -17.14 -1.45
N GLY A 27 -6.06 -18.21 -2.08
CA GLY A 27 -7.48 -18.42 -2.32
C GLY A 27 -8.01 -17.88 -3.66
N ALA A 28 -7.14 -17.47 -4.59
CA ALA A 28 -7.59 -17.19 -5.95
C ALA A 28 -8.10 -18.46 -6.65
N CYS A 29 -9.15 -18.30 -7.45
CA CYS A 29 -9.60 -19.31 -8.41
C CYS A 29 -8.55 -19.56 -9.50
N ASP A 30 -8.68 -20.66 -10.24
CA ASP A 30 -7.69 -21.10 -11.23
C ASP A 30 -7.30 -20.02 -12.24
N ALA A 31 -8.26 -19.23 -12.73
CA ALA A 31 -8.02 -18.14 -13.68
C ALA A 31 -7.10 -17.03 -13.15
N LEU A 32 -7.09 -16.83 -11.82
CA LEU A 32 -6.25 -15.88 -11.11
C LEU A 32 -5.19 -16.59 -10.25
N GLY A 33 -4.93 -17.87 -10.51
CA GLY A 33 -4.04 -18.70 -9.69
C GLY A 33 -2.62 -18.14 -9.61
N PHE A 34 -2.21 -17.30 -10.57
CA PHE A 34 -0.93 -16.60 -10.54
C PHE A 34 -0.76 -15.65 -9.34
N LEU A 35 -1.85 -15.19 -8.71
CA LEU A 35 -1.79 -14.39 -7.49
C LEU A 35 -1.44 -15.23 -6.25
N ASN A 36 -1.75 -16.52 -6.24
CA ASN A 36 -1.51 -17.38 -5.07
C ASN A 36 -0.01 -17.46 -4.75
N GLY A 37 0.35 -17.24 -3.49
CA GLY A 37 1.73 -17.23 -3.01
C GLY A 37 2.48 -15.92 -3.28
N MET A 38 1.87 -14.92 -3.92
CA MET A 38 2.43 -13.57 -3.98
C MET A 38 2.53 -12.99 -2.57
N ARG A 39 3.61 -12.26 -2.31
CA ARG A 39 3.87 -11.64 -1.02
C ARG A 39 3.90 -10.15 -1.18
N PHE A 40 3.16 -9.44 -0.34
CA PHE A 40 2.97 -8.00 -0.43
C PHE A 40 3.57 -7.33 0.80
N GLN A 41 4.53 -6.45 0.57
CA GLN A 41 5.16 -5.66 1.62
C GLN A 41 4.53 -4.27 1.65
N LYS A 42 4.24 -3.76 2.85
CA LYS A 42 3.76 -2.39 3.02
C LYS A 42 4.80 -1.39 2.51
N GLU A 43 4.39 -0.51 1.61
CA GLU A 43 5.28 0.50 1.01
C GLU A 43 4.95 1.92 1.51
N GLY A 44 3.72 2.16 2.00
CA GLY A 44 3.34 3.43 2.59
C GLY A 44 1.84 3.56 2.86
N SER A 45 1.34 4.80 2.79
CA SER A 45 -0.07 5.14 2.94
C SER A 45 -0.56 6.04 1.80
N THR A 46 -1.82 5.91 1.42
CA THR A 46 -2.50 6.76 0.43
C THR A 46 -3.02 8.06 1.07
N ALA A 47 -3.66 8.93 0.28
CA ALA A 47 -4.17 10.22 0.77
C ALA A 47 -5.21 10.10 1.90
N SER A 48 -5.93 8.98 1.98
CA SER A 48 -6.89 8.69 3.05
C SER A 48 -6.21 8.21 4.35
N GLY A 49 -4.91 7.93 4.32
CA GLY A 49 -4.16 7.31 5.40
C GLY A 49 -4.14 5.78 5.36
N ALA A 50 -4.95 5.15 4.51
CA ALA A 50 -4.96 3.70 4.33
C ALA A 50 -3.59 3.19 3.87
N PRO A 51 -3.08 2.06 4.39
CA PRO A 51 -1.85 1.49 3.90
C PRO A 51 -1.98 1.00 2.46
N TYR A 52 -0.87 0.99 1.73
CA TYR A 52 -0.77 0.25 0.48
C TYR A 52 0.46 -0.66 0.49
N PHE A 53 0.34 -1.76 -0.23
CA PHE A 53 1.34 -2.82 -0.28
C PHE A 53 1.73 -3.09 -1.73
N LYS A 54 3.00 -3.43 -1.95
CA LYS A 54 3.52 -3.84 -3.25
C LYS A 54 3.98 -5.29 -3.19
N ALA A 55 3.62 -6.06 -4.22
CA ALA A 55 4.10 -7.42 -4.35
C ALA A 55 5.62 -7.44 -4.54
N LEU A 56 6.29 -8.35 -3.84
CA LEU A 56 7.73 -8.56 -3.98
C LEU A 56 8.11 -9.15 -5.35
N GLN A 57 7.17 -9.84 -6.00
CA GLN A 57 7.41 -10.62 -7.21
C GLN A 57 7.00 -9.89 -8.50
N ALA A 58 6.19 -8.82 -8.42
CA ALA A 58 5.57 -8.21 -9.59
C ALA A 58 5.08 -6.77 -9.33
N GLU A 59 4.74 -6.05 -10.41
CA GLU A 59 3.93 -4.83 -10.35
C GLU A 59 2.47 -5.23 -10.05
N LYS A 60 2.23 -5.51 -8.78
CA LYS A 60 0.92 -5.78 -8.19
C LYS A 60 0.82 -5.04 -6.86
N TYR A 61 -0.34 -4.47 -6.60
CA TYR A 61 -0.56 -3.58 -5.46
C TYR A 61 -1.81 -3.98 -4.71
N ILE A 62 -1.77 -3.90 -3.38
CA ILE A 62 -2.97 -3.92 -2.54
C ILE A 62 -3.19 -2.53 -2.00
N TYR A 63 -4.40 -1.99 -2.16
CA TYR A 63 -4.78 -0.71 -1.58
C TYR A 63 -6.29 -0.59 -1.43
N TRP A 64 -6.71 0.34 -0.58
CA TRP A 64 -8.11 0.70 -0.40
C TRP A 64 -8.46 1.92 -1.26
N ASP A 65 -9.46 1.79 -2.13
CA ASP A 65 -10.01 2.88 -2.93
C ASP A 65 -11.42 3.26 -2.43
N PRO A 66 -11.62 4.52 -1.95
CA PRO A 66 -12.93 5.03 -1.54
C PRO A 66 -13.98 4.98 -2.65
N SER A 67 -13.57 5.24 -3.90
CA SER A 67 -14.43 5.19 -5.09
C SER A 67 -13.58 4.97 -6.34
N CYS A 68 -13.35 3.70 -6.62
CA CYS A 68 -12.62 3.15 -7.76
C CYS A 68 -12.89 3.87 -9.10
N ALA A 69 -14.12 3.90 -9.62
CA ALA A 69 -14.40 4.63 -10.88
C ALA A 69 -14.52 6.16 -10.73
N GLY A 70 -14.11 6.74 -9.60
CA GLY A 70 -14.16 8.19 -9.35
C GLY A 70 -15.56 8.80 -9.14
N SER A 71 -16.63 8.00 -9.16
CA SER A 71 -18.00 8.48 -8.95
C SER A 71 -18.25 8.92 -7.50
N ALA A 72 -19.25 9.76 -7.25
CA ALA A 72 -19.60 10.21 -5.90
C ALA A 72 -20.34 9.14 -5.06
N ALA A 73 -20.84 8.07 -5.68
CA ALA A 73 -21.73 7.08 -5.07
C ALA A 73 -21.05 5.72 -4.79
N GLY A 74 -19.73 5.64 -4.88
CA GLY A 74 -18.98 4.41 -4.66
C GLY A 74 -18.91 4.00 -3.19
N THR A 75 -19.02 2.70 -2.91
CA THR A 75 -18.55 2.10 -1.64
C THR A 75 -17.05 1.89 -1.72
N GLY A 76 -16.33 2.14 -0.62
CA GLY A 76 -14.91 1.82 -0.51
C GLY A 76 -14.63 0.32 -0.69
N ARG A 77 -13.44 -0.03 -1.16
CA ARG A 77 -13.02 -1.41 -1.38
C ARG A 77 -11.52 -1.58 -1.30
N TRP A 78 -11.09 -2.73 -0.80
CA TRP A 78 -9.72 -3.19 -0.94
C TRP A 78 -9.57 -3.92 -2.26
N ILE A 79 -8.52 -3.61 -3.03
CA ILE A 79 -8.31 -4.17 -4.36
C ILE A 79 -6.89 -4.69 -4.55
N ILE A 80 -6.75 -5.69 -5.42
CA ILE A 80 -5.47 -6.11 -6.01
C ILE A 80 -5.42 -5.62 -7.44
N ASP A 81 -4.48 -4.73 -7.72
CA ASP A 81 -4.34 -4.09 -9.03
C ASP A 81 -2.94 -4.25 -9.62
N GLY A 82 -2.80 -4.13 -10.94
CA GLY A 82 -1.52 -3.93 -11.61
C GLY A 82 -1.00 -2.50 -11.51
N ASP A 83 -1.87 -1.52 -11.30
CA ASP A 83 -1.51 -0.11 -11.25
C ASP A 83 -1.22 0.36 -9.82
N LYS A 84 -0.19 1.21 -9.69
CA LYS A 84 0.23 1.76 -8.40
C LYS A 84 -0.78 2.82 -7.96
N PRO A 85 -1.26 2.82 -6.69
CA PRO A 85 -2.19 3.83 -6.24
C PRO A 85 -1.54 5.21 -6.19
N SER A 86 -2.31 6.21 -6.58
CA SER A 86 -2.00 7.62 -6.35
C SER A 86 -2.00 7.92 -4.86
N LEU A 87 -0.92 8.55 -4.39
CA LEU A 87 -0.76 8.93 -2.99
C LEU A 87 -1.45 10.27 -2.67
N THR A 88 -2.01 10.95 -3.68
CA THR A 88 -2.62 12.28 -3.54
C THR A 88 -4.08 12.32 -3.98
N ALA A 89 -4.55 11.34 -4.76
CA ALA A 89 -5.96 11.23 -5.14
C ALA A 89 -6.82 10.79 -3.95
N SER A 90 -8.02 11.34 -3.84
CA SER A 90 -9.00 10.99 -2.80
C SER A 90 -10.01 9.93 -3.23
N LYS A 91 -9.90 9.42 -4.46
CA LYS A 91 -10.71 8.39 -5.14
C LYS A 91 -10.08 8.12 -6.52
N ASP A 92 -10.44 7.04 -7.20
CA ASP A 92 -9.89 6.69 -8.51
C ASP A 92 -8.36 6.69 -8.45
N LEU A 93 -7.86 5.85 -7.54
CA LEU A 93 -6.46 5.88 -7.13
C LEU A 93 -5.53 5.42 -8.26
N ASP A 94 -5.98 4.58 -9.18
CA ASP A 94 -5.27 4.22 -10.41
C ASP A 94 -5.49 5.23 -11.55
N GLY A 95 -6.60 5.99 -11.53
CA GLY A 95 -6.86 7.10 -12.43
C GLY A 95 -7.37 6.67 -13.81
N ASP A 96 -7.93 5.47 -13.92
CA ASP A 96 -8.46 4.93 -15.18
C ASP A 96 -9.96 5.24 -15.35
N GLY A 97 -10.63 5.74 -14.30
CA GLY A 97 -12.06 6.05 -14.29
C GLY A 97 -12.97 4.82 -14.39
N ASN A 98 -12.43 3.62 -14.23
CA ASN A 98 -13.10 2.33 -14.29
C ASN A 98 -12.79 1.54 -13.02
N CYS A 99 -13.12 0.25 -13.04
CA CYS A 99 -12.86 -0.64 -11.93
C CYS A 99 -12.23 -1.93 -12.40
N TYR A 100 -11.05 -1.80 -12.99
CA TYR A 100 -10.32 -2.90 -13.61
C TYR A 100 -9.21 -3.43 -12.69
N TYR A 101 -9.62 -4.24 -11.71
CA TYR A 101 -8.71 -4.92 -10.77
C TYR A 101 -8.77 -6.45 -10.91
N HIS A 102 -7.80 -7.15 -10.34
CA HIS A 102 -7.79 -8.62 -10.30
C HIS A 102 -8.73 -9.19 -9.24
N ALA A 103 -8.78 -8.56 -8.06
CA ALA A 103 -9.61 -9.01 -6.94
C ALA A 103 -10.05 -7.83 -6.09
N ARG A 104 -11.17 -7.99 -5.37
CA ARG A 104 -11.65 -7.00 -4.40
C ARG A 104 -12.38 -7.60 -3.20
N ILE A 105 -12.46 -6.83 -2.13
CA ILE A 105 -13.51 -6.93 -1.11
C ILE A 105 -14.13 -5.54 -0.89
N ASP A 106 -15.46 -5.46 -0.81
CA ASP A 106 -16.13 -4.21 -0.48
C ASP A 106 -16.04 -3.97 1.03
N SER A 107 -15.56 -2.79 1.41
CA SER A 107 -15.37 -2.39 2.80
C SER A 107 -15.37 -0.87 2.93
N ALA A 108 -16.23 -0.35 3.79
CA ALA A 108 -16.13 1.06 4.22
C ALA A 108 -14.95 1.30 5.19
N ASP A 109 -14.36 0.23 5.73
CA ASP A 109 -13.21 0.28 6.63
C ASP A 109 -11.90 0.15 5.84
N SER A 110 -11.08 1.20 5.93
CA SER A 110 -9.77 1.32 5.30
C SER A 110 -8.61 0.91 6.22
N THR A 111 -8.90 0.22 7.34
CA THR A 111 -7.92 -0.16 8.36
C THR A 111 -7.80 -1.68 8.60
N GLN A 112 -8.43 -2.48 7.72
CA GLN A 112 -8.33 -3.95 7.77
C GLN A 112 -6.90 -4.47 7.63
#